data_AF-A0A9E4CGE3-F1
#
_entry.id   AF-A0A9E4CGE3-F1
#
_cell.length_a   1.000
_cell.length_b   1.000
_cell.length_c   1.000
_cell.angle_alpha   90.00
_cell.angle_beta   90.00
_cell.angle_gamma   90.00
#
_symmetry.space_group_name_H-M   'P 1'
#
loop_
_entity.id
_entity.type
_entity.pdbx_description
1 polymer ?
#
loop_
_entity_poly.entity_id
_entity_poly.type
_entity_poly.pdbx_seq_one_letter_code
_entity_poly.pdbx_strand_id
1 'polypeptide(L)'
;VLGGTQSLHTNGMDEALALPTEKAVEIALRTQQIIANESGVADTVDPLGGSYYIEALTDTIEAQAADYIAKIDKLGGALRAVEEGFIQREIQDAAYKTQRAIERNEQIVVGVNQYQTDETIKPELLRVDEQVRIDQMAALQKLRSERDNDAVQNVLSRIEQAARTPNAPLMPLFVEAVEAYATLGEICDTLRGVFGEYVPESWV
;
A
#
# COMPACT_ATOMS: atom_id res chain seq x y z
N VAL A 1 11.50 -11.82 8.54
CA VAL A 1 12.94 -12.08 8.74
C VAL A 1 13.32 -13.48 8.27
N LEU A 2 12.79 -14.54 8.90
CA LEU A 2 13.12 -15.93 8.51
C LEU A 2 12.79 -16.27 7.05
N GLY A 3 11.71 -15.72 6.48
CA GLY A 3 11.39 -15.87 5.05
C GLY A 3 12.25 -15.04 4.08
N GLY A 4 13.35 -14.41 4.54
CA GLY A 4 14.32 -13.77 3.66
C GLY A 4 13.86 -12.45 3.00
N THR A 5 12.98 -11.67 3.63
CA THR A 5 12.57 -10.35 3.11
C THR A 5 13.74 -9.35 3.05
N GLN A 6 13.77 -8.49 2.01
CA GLN A 6 14.81 -7.46 1.84
C GLN A 6 14.51 -6.17 2.61
N SER A 7 13.24 -5.92 2.93
CA SER A 7 12.79 -4.79 3.75
C SER A 7 11.61 -5.24 4.61
N LEU A 8 11.42 -4.59 5.75
CA LEU A 8 10.35 -4.90 6.68
C LEU A 8 9.79 -3.62 7.29
N HIS A 9 8.47 -3.47 7.19
CA HIS A 9 7.72 -2.51 7.99
C HIS A 9 7.11 -3.26 9.18
N THR A 10 7.30 -2.71 10.38
CA THR A 10 6.68 -3.19 11.62
C THR A 10 5.67 -2.15 12.04
N ASN A 11 4.42 -2.57 12.25
CA ASN A 11 3.33 -1.67 12.55
C ASN A 11 3.43 -1.13 13.99
N GLY A 12 2.85 0.03 14.24
CA GLY A 12 2.66 0.57 15.58
C GLY A 12 1.52 -0.13 16.31
N MET A 13 1.58 -0.17 17.64
CA MET A 13 0.49 -0.77 18.47
C MET A 13 -0.86 -0.02 18.35
N ASP A 14 -0.84 1.20 17.81
CA ASP A 14 -1.96 2.11 17.61
C ASP A 14 -2.53 2.06 16.17
N GLU A 15 -2.06 1.14 15.31
CA GLU A 15 -2.44 1.02 13.89
C GLU A 15 -3.96 0.93 13.66
N ALA A 16 -4.68 0.25 14.55
CA ALA A 16 -6.14 0.11 14.43
C ALA A 16 -6.92 1.41 14.72
N LEU A 17 -6.25 2.46 15.23
CA LEU A 17 -6.90 3.65 15.77
C LEU A 17 -6.48 4.95 15.08
N ALA A 18 -5.20 5.13 14.76
CA ALA A 18 -4.69 6.34 14.13
C ALA A 18 -3.36 6.08 13.42
N LEU A 19 -2.85 7.12 12.75
CA LEU A 19 -1.45 7.17 12.37
C LEU A 19 -0.56 7.06 13.62
N PRO A 20 0.61 6.41 13.52
CA PRO A 20 1.37 6.02 14.69
C PRO A 20 1.98 7.23 15.39
N THR A 21 1.92 7.21 16.72
CA THR A 21 2.65 8.16 17.58
C THR A 21 4.16 7.91 17.55
N GLU A 22 4.98 8.90 17.92
CA GLU A 22 6.44 8.72 18.00
C GLU A 22 6.83 7.52 18.87
N LYS A 23 6.14 7.33 20.00
CA LYS A 23 6.36 6.20 20.89
C LYS A 23 6.02 4.86 20.23
N ALA A 24 4.91 4.78 19.49
CA ALA A 24 4.54 3.55 18.79
C ALA A 24 5.52 3.24 17.66
N VAL A 25 5.97 4.24 16.90
CA VAL A 25 7.02 4.10 15.88
C VAL A 25 8.34 3.64 16.50
N GLU A 26 8.73 4.19 17.65
CA GLU A 26 9.95 3.78 18.35
C GLU A 26 9.87 2.30 18.73
N ILE A 27 8.78 1.85 19.35
CA ILE A 27 8.59 0.44 19.72
C ILE A 27 8.67 -0.47 18.49
N ALA A 28 8.04 -0.06 17.39
CA ALA A 28 8.09 -0.81 16.14
C ALA A 28 9.53 -0.94 15.60
N LEU A 29 10.30 0.16 15.58
CA LEU A 29 11.71 0.14 15.18
C LEU A 29 12.57 -0.72 16.12
N ARG A 30 12.40 -0.58 17.43
CA ARG A 30 13.13 -1.38 18.43
C ARG A 30 12.84 -2.86 18.26
N THR A 31 11.62 -3.23 17.90
CA THR A 31 11.25 -4.62 17.57
C THR A 31 12.15 -5.18 16.47
N GLN A 32 12.36 -4.45 15.38
CA GLN A 32 13.28 -4.87 14.32
C GLN A 32 14.73 -4.94 14.80
N GLN A 33 15.17 -3.96 15.60
CA GLN A 33 16.54 -3.92 16.12
C GLN A 33 16.85 -5.07 17.08
N ILE A 34 15.91 -5.45 17.95
CA ILE A 34 16.02 -6.60 18.85
C ILE A 34 16.12 -7.88 18.01
N ILE A 35 15.24 -8.05 17.01
CA ILE A 35 15.33 -9.22 16.13
C ILE A 35 16.68 -9.27 15.42
N ALA A 36 17.16 -8.14 14.89
CA ALA A 36 18.41 -8.08 14.14
C ALA A 36 19.66 -8.31 15.00
N ASN A 37 19.69 -7.83 16.25
CA ASN A 37 20.93 -7.79 17.06
C ASN A 37 20.94 -8.73 18.27
N GLU A 38 19.78 -9.16 18.75
CA GLU A 38 19.67 -9.92 20.01
C GLU A 38 19.10 -11.34 19.80
N SER A 39 18.31 -11.57 18.75
CA SER A 39 17.64 -12.86 18.57
C SER A 39 18.49 -13.96 17.93
N GLY A 40 19.63 -13.61 17.31
CA GLY A 40 20.52 -14.54 16.59
C GLY A 40 19.98 -15.05 15.24
N VAL A 41 18.75 -14.69 14.85
CA VAL A 41 18.14 -15.19 13.61
C VAL A 41 18.80 -14.66 12.33
N ALA A 42 19.63 -13.62 12.45
CA ALA A 42 20.37 -13.05 11.33
C ALA A 42 21.73 -13.74 11.08
N ASP A 43 22.17 -14.62 11.98
CA ASP A 43 23.52 -15.21 11.94
C ASP A 43 23.63 -16.38 10.95
N THR A 44 22.50 -16.92 10.48
CA THR A 44 22.45 -18.04 9.54
C THR A 44 21.46 -17.75 8.41
N VAL A 45 21.87 -18.02 7.17
CA VAL A 45 21.00 -17.90 6.00
C VAL A 45 20.01 -19.06 5.99
N ASP A 46 18.73 -18.72 5.81
CA ASP A 46 17.61 -19.67 5.79
C ASP A 46 17.67 -20.73 6.91
N PRO A 47 17.59 -20.30 8.19
CA PRO A 47 17.76 -21.22 9.32
C PRO A 47 16.62 -22.26 9.44
N LEU A 48 15.56 -22.13 8.63
CA LEU A 48 14.45 -23.09 8.57
C LEU A 48 14.63 -24.15 7.49
N GLY A 49 15.63 -23.98 6.59
CA GLY A 49 15.93 -24.92 5.52
C GLY A 49 16.19 -26.34 6.03
N GLY A 50 15.61 -27.32 5.33
CA GLY A 50 15.66 -28.74 5.69
C GLY A 50 14.67 -29.17 6.77
N SER A 51 13.87 -28.26 7.33
CA SER A 51 12.76 -28.63 8.21
C SER A 51 11.67 -29.35 7.42
N TYR A 52 11.48 -30.65 7.67
CA TYR A 52 10.48 -31.46 6.96
C TYR A 52 9.08 -30.82 6.90
N TYR A 53 8.65 -30.15 7.98
CA TYR A 53 7.35 -29.49 8.02
C TYR A 53 7.32 -28.23 7.16
N ILE A 54 8.34 -27.37 7.29
CA ILE A 54 8.37 -26.11 6.53
C ILE A 54 8.57 -26.39 5.05
N GLU A 55 9.46 -27.32 4.67
CA GLU A 55 9.67 -27.69 3.28
C GLU A 55 8.39 -28.25 2.65
N ALA A 56 7.67 -29.16 3.34
CA ALA A 56 6.41 -29.68 2.83
C ALA A 56 5.32 -28.60 2.70
N LEU A 57 5.29 -27.61 3.60
CA LEU A 57 4.39 -26.47 3.48
C LEU A 57 4.79 -25.54 2.33
N THR A 58 6.09 -25.31 2.14
CA THR A 58 6.63 -24.52 1.02
C THR A 58 6.20 -25.14 -0.31
N ASP A 59 6.41 -26.44 -0.50
CA ASP A 59 5.97 -27.18 -1.70
C ASP A 59 4.45 -27.08 -1.92
N THR A 60 3.67 -27.16 -0.84
CA THR A 60 2.21 -27.06 -0.91
C THR A 60 1.76 -25.67 -1.36
N ILE A 61 2.36 -24.61 -0.81
CA ILE A 61 2.06 -23.22 -1.19
C ILE A 61 2.49 -22.96 -2.64
N GLU A 62 3.65 -23.46 -3.06
CA GLU A 62 4.13 -23.33 -4.44
C GLU A 62 3.14 -23.96 -5.43
N ALA A 63 2.74 -25.22 -5.19
CA ALA A 63 1.78 -25.92 -6.05
C ALA A 63 0.43 -25.18 -6.14
N GLN A 64 -0.10 -24.73 -5.00
CA GLN A 64 -1.36 -23.99 -4.97
C GLN A 64 -1.26 -22.62 -5.68
N ALA A 65 -0.15 -21.91 -5.50
CA ALA A 65 0.09 -20.65 -6.20
C ALA A 65 0.19 -20.87 -7.71
N ALA A 66 0.89 -21.92 -8.16
CA ALA A 66 0.99 -22.28 -9.57
C ALA A 66 -0.39 -22.60 -10.18
N ASP A 67 -1.25 -23.31 -9.45
CA ASP A 67 -2.63 -23.58 -9.87
C ASP A 67 -3.45 -22.28 -10.02
N TYR A 68 -3.30 -21.34 -9.08
CA TYR A 68 -3.96 -20.03 -9.15
C TYR A 68 -3.45 -19.19 -10.32
N ILE A 69 -2.14 -19.18 -10.58
CA ILE A 69 -1.55 -18.50 -11.75
C ILE A 69 -2.11 -19.10 -13.04
N ALA A 70 -2.15 -20.43 -13.16
CA ALA A 70 -2.72 -21.10 -14.33
C ALA A 70 -4.22 -20.80 -14.51
N LYS A 71 -4.99 -20.65 -13.42
CA LYS A 71 -6.39 -20.21 -13.46
C LYS A 71 -6.51 -18.78 -13.99
N ILE A 72 -5.66 -17.86 -13.52
CA ILE A 72 -5.62 -16.46 -14.00
C ILE A 72 -5.23 -16.40 -15.49
N ASP A 73 -4.26 -17.19 -15.93
CA ASP A 73 -3.85 -17.25 -17.33
C ASP A 73 -4.99 -17.74 -18.23
N LYS A 74 -5.76 -18.74 -17.80
CA LYS A 74 -6.95 -19.23 -18.51
C LYS A 74 -8.08 -18.19 -18.61
N LEU A 75 -8.15 -17.26 -17.65
CA LEU A 75 -9.09 -16.11 -17.70
C LEU A 75 -8.61 -15.02 -18.67
N GLY A 76 -7.44 -15.16 -19.29
CA GLY A 76 -6.85 -14.17 -20.19
C GLY A 76 -5.85 -13.22 -19.51
N GLY A 77 -5.30 -13.63 -18.36
CA GLY A 77 -4.27 -12.92 -17.64
C GLY A 77 -4.78 -11.99 -16.54
N ALA A 78 -3.84 -11.41 -15.78
CA ALA A 78 -4.15 -10.65 -14.58
C ALA A 78 -5.04 -9.42 -14.82
N LEU A 79 -4.82 -8.67 -15.91
CA LEU A 79 -5.63 -7.49 -16.24
C LEU A 79 -7.10 -7.88 -16.40
N ARG A 80 -7.37 -8.90 -17.22
CA ARG A 80 -8.72 -9.39 -17.46
C ARG A 80 -9.36 -9.97 -16.19
N ALA A 81 -8.58 -10.67 -15.37
CA ALA A 81 -9.05 -11.17 -14.08
C ALA A 81 -9.46 -10.05 -13.10
N VAL A 82 -8.77 -8.89 -13.14
CA VAL A 82 -9.14 -7.70 -12.37
C VAL A 82 -10.39 -7.02 -12.93
N GLU A 83 -10.48 -6.89 -14.26
CA GLU A 83 -11.65 -6.31 -14.96
C GLU A 83 -12.92 -7.13 -14.74
N GLU A 84 -12.82 -8.47 -14.76
CA GLU A 84 -13.94 -9.39 -14.50
C GLU A 84 -14.28 -9.54 -12.99
N GLY A 85 -13.58 -8.82 -12.11
CA GLY A 85 -13.80 -8.82 -10.67
C GLY A 85 -13.38 -10.11 -9.95
N PHE A 86 -12.62 -10.99 -10.62
CA PHE A 86 -12.25 -12.29 -10.07
C PHE A 86 -11.37 -12.16 -8.83
N ILE A 87 -10.33 -11.33 -8.89
CA ILE A 87 -9.36 -11.13 -7.79
C ILE A 87 -10.06 -10.53 -6.56
N GLN A 88 -10.91 -9.52 -6.79
CA GLN A 88 -11.65 -8.83 -5.74
C GLN A 88 -12.62 -9.78 -5.03
N ARG A 89 -13.34 -10.64 -5.78
CA ARG A 89 -14.23 -11.65 -5.20
C ARG A 89 -13.47 -12.66 -4.34
N GLU A 90 -12.34 -13.20 -4.79
CA GLU A 90 -11.56 -14.17 -4.01
C GLU A 90 -11.07 -13.56 -2.68
N ILE A 91 -10.63 -12.30 -2.70
CA ILE A 91 -10.25 -11.56 -1.48
C ILE A 91 -11.45 -11.34 -0.56
N GLN A 92 -12.59 -10.92 -1.11
CA GLN A 92 -13.81 -10.67 -0.33
C GLN A 92 -14.36 -11.95 0.31
N ASP A 93 -14.36 -13.06 -0.42
CA ASP A 93 -14.79 -14.37 0.08
C ASP A 93 -13.88 -14.85 1.21
N ALA A 94 -12.57 -14.67 1.08
CA ALA A 94 -11.61 -14.98 2.14
C ALA A 94 -11.84 -14.10 3.38
N ALA A 95 -12.02 -12.79 3.20
CA ALA A 95 -12.32 -11.86 4.28
C ALA A 95 -13.64 -12.20 4.99
N TYR A 96 -14.69 -12.54 4.24
CA TYR A 96 -15.98 -12.94 4.79
C TYR A 96 -15.88 -14.23 5.61
N LYS A 97 -15.16 -15.25 5.11
CA LYS A 97 -14.92 -16.50 5.84
C LYS A 97 -14.18 -16.24 7.15
N THR A 98 -13.13 -15.41 7.13
CA THR A 98 -12.37 -15.03 8.32
C THR A 98 -13.26 -14.31 9.33
N GLN A 99 -14.03 -13.32 8.88
CA GLN A 99 -14.98 -12.59 9.74
C GLN A 99 -16.00 -13.54 10.38
N ARG A 100 -16.55 -14.47 9.59
CA ARG A 100 -17.47 -15.50 10.09
C ARG A 100 -16.84 -16.42 11.13
N ALA A 101 -15.58 -16.83 10.93
CA ALA A 101 -14.85 -17.69 11.86
C ALA A 101 -14.54 -16.96 13.19
N ILE A 102 -14.18 -15.67 13.12
CA ILE A 102 -13.99 -14.82 14.30
C ILE A 102 -15.30 -14.69 15.09
N GLU A 103 -16.41 -14.38 14.42
CA GLU A 103 -17.73 -14.25 15.06
C GLU A 103 -18.22 -15.55 15.71
N ARG A 104 -17.85 -16.70 15.14
CA ARG A 104 -18.19 -18.02 15.69
C ARG A 104 -17.23 -18.51 16.77
N ASN A 105 -16.16 -17.76 17.08
CA ASN A 105 -15.05 -18.20 17.93
C ASN A 105 -14.35 -19.47 17.41
N GLU A 106 -14.43 -19.75 16.10
CA GLU A 106 -13.61 -20.79 15.44
C GLU A 106 -12.17 -20.30 15.27
N GLN A 107 -12.00 -18.97 15.10
CA GLN A 107 -10.71 -18.28 15.16
C GLN A 107 -10.71 -17.32 16.35
N ILE A 108 -9.77 -17.52 17.28
CA ILE A 108 -9.66 -16.69 18.48
C ILE A 108 -8.81 -15.45 18.20
N VAL A 109 -9.36 -14.28 18.54
CA VAL A 109 -8.66 -12.99 18.53
C VAL A 109 -8.67 -12.46 19.96
N VAL A 110 -7.51 -12.58 20.62
CA VAL A 110 -7.32 -12.22 22.03
C VAL A 110 -7.65 -10.74 22.25
N GLY A 111 -8.47 -10.45 23.26
CA GLY A 111 -8.94 -9.10 23.58
C GLY A 111 -10.13 -8.63 22.74
N VAL A 112 -10.55 -9.38 21.72
CA VAL A 112 -11.69 -9.04 20.86
C VAL A 112 -12.88 -9.99 21.09
N ASN A 113 -12.71 -11.29 20.78
CA ASN A 113 -13.79 -12.28 20.94
C ASN A 113 -13.60 -13.23 22.14
N GLN A 114 -12.36 -13.36 22.64
CA GLN A 114 -12.03 -14.06 23.88
C GLN A 114 -11.01 -13.28 24.70
N TYR A 115 -11.01 -13.50 26.01
CA TYR A 115 -10.09 -12.87 26.96
C TYR A 115 -10.20 -11.34 26.99
N GLN A 116 -11.41 -10.81 26.82
CA GLN A 116 -11.66 -9.37 26.96
C GLN A 116 -11.47 -8.94 28.42
N THR A 117 -10.98 -7.71 28.60
CA THR A 117 -10.78 -7.08 29.91
C THR A 117 -11.65 -5.84 30.02
N ASP A 118 -12.15 -5.55 31.22
CA ASP A 118 -12.92 -4.32 31.50
C ASP A 118 -12.06 -3.03 31.53
N GLU A 119 -10.73 -3.16 31.39
CA GLU A 119 -9.81 -2.03 31.37
C GLU A 119 -10.00 -1.18 30.11
N THR A 120 -10.35 0.10 30.31
CA THR A 120 -10.46 1.07 29.22
C THR A 120 -9.14 1.82 29.05
N ILE A 121 -8.31 1.38 28.11
CA ILE A 121 -7.10 2.09 27.73
C ILE A 121 -7.48 3.25 26.79
N LYS A 122 -7.06 4.47 27.13
CA LYS A 122 -7.18 5.65 26.26
C LYS A 122 -5.80 5.98 25.69
N PRO A 123 -5.42 5.41 24.53
CA PRO A 123 -4.14 5.73 23.92
C PRO A 123 -4.11 7.19 23.49
N GLU A 124 -2.92 7.79 23.57
CA GLU A 124 -2.67 9.05 22.90
C GLU A 124 -2.67 8.79 21.39
N LEU A 125 -3.54 9.47 20.65
CA LEU A 125 -3.69 9.29 19.21
C LEU A 125 -3.15 10.51 18.49
N LEU A 126 -2.39 10.28 17.42
CA LEU A 126 -1.96 11.37 16.54
C LEU A 126 -3.19 12.02 15.90
N ARG A 127 -3.31 13.34 16.06
CA ARG A 127 -4.31 14.15 15.37
C ARG A 127 -3.60 15.10 14.42
N VAL A 128 -3.97 15.03 13.15
CA VAL A 128 -3.44 15.95 12.14
C VAL A 128 -4.12 17.30 12.31
N ASP A 129 -3.31 18.36 12.42
CA ASP A 129 -3.81 19.72 12.54
C ASP A 129 -4.37 20.22 11.20
N GLU A 130 -5.56 20.79 11.24
CA GLU A 130 -6.22 21.42 10.09
C GLU A 130 -5.38 22.60 9.53
N GLN A 131 -4.53 23.20 10.35
CA GLN A 131 -3.60 24.25 9.95
C GLN A 131 -2.69 23.80 8.80
N VAL A 132 -2.34 22.51 8.72
CA VAL A 132 -1.54 21.95 7.61
C VAL A 132 -2.19 22.24 6.26
N ARG A 133 -3.53 22.16 6.17
CA ARG A 133 -4.26 22.48 4.93
C ARG A 133 -4.14 23.97 4.61
N ILE A 134 -4.29 24.83 5.59
CA ILE A 134 -4.24 26.29 5.42
C ILE A 134 -2.85 26.70 4.92
N ASP A 135 -1.81 26.17 5.56
CA ASP A 135 -0.41 26.44 5.21
C ASP A 135 -0.08 25.94 3.80
N GLN A 136 -0.54 24.73 3.45
CA GLN A 136 -0.33 24.16 2.11
C GLN A 136 -1.05 24.99 1.03
N MET A 137 -2.27 25.49 1.30
CA MET A 137 -2.98 26.37 0.38
C MET A 137 -2.22 27.68 0.14
N ALA A 138 -1.70 28.30 1.21
CA ALA A 138 -0.90 29.51 1.09
C ALA A 138 0.41 29.26 0.31
N ALA A 139 1.09 28.14 0.56
CA ALA A 139 2.29 27.73 -0.16
C ALA A 139 2.02 27.54 -1.66
N LEU A 140 0.90 26.89 -2.03
CA LEU A 140 0.50 26.70 -3.42
C LEU A 140 0.16 28.01 -4.13
N GLN A 141 -0.52 28.94 -3.45
CA GLN A 141 -0.82 30.26 -4.01
C GLN A 141 0.47 31.03 -4.28
N LYS A 142 1.40 31.03 -3.32
CA LYS A 142 2.71 31.67 -3.46
C LYS A 142 3.49 31.07 -4.63
N LEU A 143 3.61 29.74 -4.67
CA LEU A 143 4.29 29.01 -5.75
C LEU A 143 3.78 29.42 -7.13
N ARG A 144 2.45 29.44 -7.32
CA ARG A 144 1.83 29.81 -8.60
C ARG A 144 2.06 31.27 -8.98
N SER A 145 2.18 32.17 -7.99
CA SER A 145 2.44 33.59 -8.24
C SER A 145 3.90 33.90 -8.59
N GLU A 146 4.85 33.07 -8.15
CA GLU A 146 6.29 33.33 -8.28
C GLU A 146 6.95 32.55 -9.43
N ARG A 147 6.40 31.38 -9.81
CA ARG A 147 6.97 30.54 -10.86
C ARG A 147 6.77 31.11 -12.26
N ASP A 148 7.57 30.63 -13.21
CA ASP A 148 7.36 30.85 -14.64
C ASP A 148 6.15 30.04 -15.14
N ASN A 149 4.98 30.69 -15.21
CA ASN A 149 3.75 30.04 -15.63
C ASN A 149 3.73 29.69 -17.12
N ASP A 150 4.49 30.41 -17.96
CA ASP A 150 4.60 30.09 -19.37
C ASP A 150 5.42 28.81 -19.56
N ALA A 151 6.53 28.67 -18.82
CA ALA A 151 7.31 27.43 -18.79
C ALA A 151 6.48 26.23 -18.33
N VAL A 152 5.70 26.37 -17.26
CA VAL A 152 4.79 25.31 -16.78
C VAL A 152 3.79 24.94 -17.87
N GLN A 153 3.10 25.91 -18.45
CA GLN A 153 2.08 25.65 -19.46
C GLN A 153 2.66 24.96 -20.71
N ASN A 154 3.87 25.35 -21.11
CA ASN A 154 4.58 24.72 -22.23
C ASN A 154 4.87 23.24 -21.95
N VAL A 155 5.34 22.88 -20.74
CA VAL A 155 5.62 21.49 -20.39
C VAL A 155 4.32 20.69 -20.23
N LEU A 156 3.28 21.25 -19.62
CA LEU A 156 1.98 20.59 -19.49
C LEU A 156 1.36 20.29 -20.86
N SER A 157 1.46 21.21 -21.83
CA SER A 157 0.99 20.96 -23.20
C SER A 157 1.75 19.80 -23.87
N ARG A 158 3.07 19.70 -23.65
CA ARG A 158 3.87 18.57 -24.13
C ARG A 158 3.46 17.26 -23.47
N ILE A 159 3.17 17.27 -22.16
CA ILE A 159 2.63 16.11 -21.45
C ILE A 159 1.31 15.67 -22.08
N GLU A 160 0.39 16.59 -22.34
CA GLU A 160 -0.90 16.29 -22.97
C GLU A 160 -0.72 15.64 -24.36
N GLN A 161 0.16 16.21 -25.19
CA GLN A 161 0.46 15.68 -26.53
C GLN A 161 1.08 14.29 -26.46
N ALA A 162 2.03 14.08 -25.54
CA ALA A 162 2.65 12.79 -25.30
C ALA A 162 1.63 11.76 -24.80
N ALA A 163 0.73 12.13 -23.89
CA ALA A 163 -0.31 11.25 -23.36
C ALA A 163 -1.27 10.73 -24.44
N ARG A 164 -1.51 11.52 -25.51
CA ARG A 164 -2.32 11.09 -26.66
C ARG A 164 -1.60 10.12 -27.59
N THR A 165 -0.28 9.98 -27.45
CA THR A 165 0.55 9.16 -28.33
C THR A 165 0.87 7.82 -27.65
N PRO A 166 0.47 6.68 -28.24
CA PRO A 166 0.81 5.37 -27.68
C PRO A 166 2.32 5.22 -27.45
N ASN A 167 2.71 4.73 -26.27
CA ASN A 167 4.09 4.47 -25.87
C ASN A 167 5.01 5.71 -25.81
N ALA A 168 4.48 6.93 -25.76
CA ALA A 168 5.32 8.10 -25.55
C ALA A 168 5.96 8.09 -24.14
N PRO A 169 7.24 8.47 -24.01
CA PRO A 169 7.93 8.48 -22.72
C PRO A 169 7.48 9.68 -21.88
N LEU A 170 6.56 9.46 -20.93
CA LEU A 170 6.03 10.51 -20.06
C LEU A 170 6.98 10.89 -18.91
N MET A 171 7.79 9.96 -18.41
CA MET A 171 8.66 10.20 -17.25
C MET A 171 9.61 11.40 -17.41
N PRO A 172 10.34 11.56 -18.53
CA PRO A 172 11.17 12.75 -18.73
C PRO A 172 10.37 14.06 -18.63
N LEU A 173 9.14 14.09 -19.17
CA LEU A 173 8.29 15.27 -19.11
C LEU A 173 7.78 15.57 -17.70
N PHE A 174 7.56 14.55 -16.87
CA PHE A 174 7.20 14.75 -15.46
C PHE A 174 8.35 15.38 -14.67
N VAL A 175 9.60 14.98 -14.95
CA VAL A 175 10.78 15.61 -14.33
C VAL A 175 10.86 17.08 -14.75
N GLU A 176 10.76 17.38 -16.05
CA GLU A 176 10.73 18.75 -16.56
C GLU A 176 9.59 19.59 -15.94
N ALA A 177 8.41 18.99 -15.74
CA ALA A 177 7.27 19.69 -15.17
C ALA A 177 7.51 20.05 -13.70
N VAL A 178 8.05 19.11 -12.91
CA VAL A 178 8.39 19.37 -11.50
C VAL A 178 9.54 20.38 -11.39
N GLU A 179 10.54 20.32 -12.27
CA GLU A 179 11.61 21.34 -12.34
C GLU A 179 11.08 22.73 -12.69
N ALA A 180 10.03 22.82 -13.50
CA ALA A 180 9.30 24.05 -13.79
C ALA A 180 8.32 24.48 -12.68
N TYR A 181 8.27 23.73 -11.56
CA TYR A 181 7.33 23.93 -10.45
C TYR A 181 5.84 23.73 -10.82
N ALA A 182 5.54 22.85 -11.78
CA ALA A 182 4.20 22.31 -11.94
C ALA A 182 3.82 21.48 -10.70
N THR A 183 2.56 21.61 -10.28
CA THR A 183 2.04 20.85 -9.13
C THR A 183 1.61 19.45 -9.56
N LEU A 184 1.59 18.51 -8.61
CA LEU A 184 1.04 17.17 -8.85
C LEU A 184 -0.40 17.23 -9.41
N GLY A 185 -1.23 18.13 -8.86
CA GLY A 185 -2.58 18.35 -9.35
C GLY A 185 -2.62 18.76 -10.82
N GLU A 186 -1.82 19.73 -11.26
CA GLU A 186 -1.80 20.18 -12.65
C GLU A 186 -1.34 19.08 -13.62
N ILE A 187 -0.35 18.28 -13.23
CA ILE A 187 0.11 17.12 -14.03
C ILE A 187 -1.02 16.08 -14.13
N CYS A 188 -1.62 15.70 -13.00
CA CYS A 188 -2.72 14.74 -12.96
C CYS A 188 -3.95 15.22 -13.73
N ASP A 189 -4.33 16.50 -13.59
CA ASP A 189 -5.48 17.09 -14.29
C ASP A 189 -5.26 17.10 -15.81
N THR A 190 -4.02 17.36 -16.26
CA THR A 190 -3.64 17.26 -17.67
C THR A 190 -3.83 15.84 -18.20
N LEU A 191 -3.35 14.84 -17.45
CA LEU A 191 -3.52 13.43 -17.83
C LEU A 191 -4.98 12.99 -17.78
N ARG A 192 -5.76 13.46 -16.81
CA ARG A 192 -7.21 13.21 -16.71
C ARG A 192 -7.95 13.74 -17.94
N GLY A 193 -7.54 14.89 -18.48
CA GLY A 193 -8.10 15.42 -19.73
C GLY A 193 -7.92 14.51 -20.95
N VAL A 194 -6.94 13.61 -20.92
CA VAL A 194 -6.64 12.67 -22.01
C VAL A 194 -7.18 11.26 -21.72
N PHE A 195 -6.95 10.75 -20.52
CA PHE A 195 -7.26 9.36 -20.14
C PHE A 195 -8.62 9.21 -19.43
N GLY A 196 -9.20 10.31 -18.95
CA GLY A 196 -10.38 10.27 -18.09
C GLY A 196 -10.06 9.84 -16.65
N GLU A 197 -11.09 9.45 -15.91
CA GLU A 197 -10.97 8.86 -14.58
C GLU A 197 -11.54 7.45 -14.60
N TYR A 198 -10.88 6.53 -13.91
CA TYR A 198 -11.41 5.20 -13.69
C TYR A 198 -12.56 5.27 -12.67
N VAL A 199 -13.72 4.74 -13.05
CA VAL A 199 -14.85 4.53 -12.15
C VAL A 199 -15.04 3.03 -12.01
N PRO A 200 -14.84 2.44 -10.82
CA PRO A 200 -15.11 1.03 -10.63
C PRO A 200 -16.60 0.75 -10.87
N GLU A 201 -16.94 -0.32 -11.58
CA GLU A 201 -18.31 -0.80 -11.62
C GLU A 201 -18.75 -1.11 -10.18
N SER A 202 -19.87 -0.53 -9.73
CA SER A 202 -20.35 -0.73 -8.37
C SER A 202 -20.93 -2.13 -8.25
N TRP A 203 -20.14 -3.06 -7.72
CA TRP A 203 -20.60 -4.39 -7.34
C TRP A 203 -21.15 -4.28 -5.92
N VAL A 204 -22.47 -4.10 -5.80
CA VAL A 204 -23.20 -4.27 -4.52
C VAL A 204 -23.36 -5.75 -4.24
#